data_AF-A0AAV9NBT6-F1
#
_entry.id   AF-A0AAV9NBT6-F1
#
_cell.length_a   1.000
_cell.length_b   1.000
_cell.length_c   1.000
_cell.angle_alpha   90.00
_cell.angle_beta   90.00
_cell.angle_gamma   90.00
#
_symmetry.space_group_name_H-M   'P 1'
#
loop_
_entity.id
_entity.type
_entity.pdbx_description
1 polymer ?
#
loop_
_entity_poly.entity_id
_entity_poly.type
_entity_poly.pdbx_seq_one_letter_code
_entity_poly.pdbx_strand_id
1 'polypeptide(L)'
;MPQTSPGVGPLVRLPEPWKTTYEVTISAGIDSVPLFSLVLSRKQLSGSSLPPEPLHLESLRFSDLGLEPNVPTPGVGDNSLEARYHRSLISLVSWNTSIAPSASQIWNLAYAIVTRHPEVEDFRLELTGPGATGLSDALRATGLASRLPKFISTERSAPSTARRSLAWIMRSSFWQGAGSPFGTRPVWVANPDLFGHLSKTLTSVPAFPYEHTVTFSLEGRPVHAQHPVRPPKPAHGAVIYSRYIPHLDEFFSMVHFDWRNKTHLQLFHDWQNDPRVAAGWNETGSLEQHREYLRKIDEDPHQMSILARFNDTYFAYFEVYWAKVRKYISYIPRSGDLHCLEFLGGPHGRLFISPSW
;
A
#
# COMPACT_ATOMS: atom_id res chain seq x y z
N MET A 1 -13.13 21.24 2.21
CA MET A 1 -12.12 20.56 3.06
C MET A 1 -12.60 20.67 4.50
N PRO A 2 -12.77 19.57 5.25
CA PRO A 2 -12.96 19.69 6.69
C PRO A 2 -11.66 20.23 7.27
N GLN A 3 -11.73 21.40 7.92
CA GLN A 3 -10.61 21.98 8.64
C GLN A 3 -10.26 21.05 9.80
N THR A 4 -9.06 20.51 9.78
CA THR A 4 -8.49 19.83 10.94
C THR A 4 -8.35 20.84 12.06
N SER A 5 -8.94 20.55 13.22
CA SER A 5 -8.79 21.36 14.43
C SER A 5 -7.30 21.66 14.68
N PRO A 6 -6.92 22.92 14.97
CA PRO A 6 -5.54 23.28 15.21
C PRO A 6 -5.06 22.61 16.50
N GLY A 7 -4.39 21.45 16.36
CA GLY A 7 -3.81 20.72 17.48
C GLY A 7 -3.83 19.19 17.37
N VAL A 8 -4.64 18.60 16.48
CA VAL A 8 -4.71 17.14 16.33
C VAL A 8 -4.18 16.76 14.94
N GLY A 9 -3.01 16.11 14.90
CA GLY A 9 -2.45 15.57 13.67
C GLY A 9 -3.33 14.45 13.08
N PRO A 10 -3.11 14.05 11.82
CA PRO A 10 -3.92 12.99 11.21
C PRO A 10 -3.77 11.68 11.98
N LEU A 11 -4.87 10.92 12.09
CA LEU A 11 -4.84 9.57 12.65
C LEU A 11 -4.12 8.63 11.68
N VAL A 12 -3.26 7.79 12.23
CA VAL A 12 -2.61 6.70 11.50
C VAL A 12 -3.25 5.41 11.97
N ARG A 13 -4.03 4.77 11.09
CA ARG A 13 -4.69 3.49 11.40
C ARG A 13 -4.12 2.38 10.53
N LEU A 14 -3.70 1.30 11.20
CA LEU A 14 -3.26 0.08 10.54
C LEU A 14 -4.44 -0.60 9.83
N PRO A 15 -4.23 -1.31 8.72
CA PRO A 15 -5.32 -1.98 7.99
C PRO A 15 -5.96 -3.11 8.81
N GLU A 16 -7.03 -3.69 8.27
CA GLU A 16 -7.60 -4.92 8.82
C GLU A 16 -6.56 -6.06 8.78
N PRO A 17 -6.49 -6.92 9.81
CA PRO A 17 -7.39 -6.99 10.97
C PRO A 17 -6.97 -6.12 12.17
N TRP A 18 -5.82 -5.45 12.11
CA TRP A 18 -5.29 -4.74 13.27
C TRP A 18 -6.12 -3.53 13.66
N LYS A 19 -6.47 -2.67 12.70
CA LYS A 19 -7.24 -1.42 12.94
C LYS A 19 -6.67 -0.56 14.09
N THR A 20 -5.40 -0.77 14.47
CA THR A 20 -4.76 -0.08 15.59
C THR A 20 -4.63 1.39 15.23
N THR A 21 -5.06 2.26 16.13
CA THR A 21 -5.05 3.70 15.94
C THR A 21 -3.86 4.33 16.65
N TYR A 22 -3.10 5.11 15.91
CA TYR A 22 -2.02 5.96 16.39
C TYR A 22 -2.38 7.42 16.15
N GLU A 23 -1.93 8.28 17.05
CA GLU A 23 -2.12 9.72 17.01
C GLU A 23 -0.76 10.40 16.81
N VAL A 24 -0.75 11.43 15.98
CA VAL A 24 0.40 12.33 15.84
C VAL A 24 0.21 13.48 16.83
N THR A 25 1.02 13.51 17.87
CA THR A 25 1.00 14.54 18.92
C THR A 25 2.16 15.50 18.74
N ILE A 26 1.94 16.78 19.05
CA ILE A 26 3.01 17.78 19.10
C ILE A 26 3.75 17.65 20.43
N SER A 27 5.05 17.42 20.35
CA SER A 27 5.99 17.49 21.46
C SER A 27 6.67 18.86 21.49
N ALA A 28 7.19 19.27 22.66
CA ALA A 28 7.90 20.54 22.79
C ALA A 28 9.04 20.64 21.75
N GLY A 29 9.00 21.69 20.94
CA GLY A 29 9.93 21.89 19.83
C GLY A 29 11.33 22.31 20.28
N ILE A 30 12.30 22.15 19.39
CA ILE A 30 13.62 22.78 19.48
C ILE A 30 13.57 24.02 18.59
N ASP A 31 14.03 25.17 19.09
CA ASP A 31 14.14 26.43 18.33
C ASP A 31 12.85 26.86 17.60
N SER A 32 11.69 26.67 18.23
CA SER A 32 10.36 27.01 17.69
C SER A 32 9.86 26.16 16.52
N VAL A 33 10.57 25.10 16.13
CA VAL A 33 10.08 24.11 15.14
C VAL A 33 9.28 23.03 15.88
N PRO A 34 8.00 22.81 15.56
CA PRO A 34 7.22 21.77 16.21
C PRO A 34 7.79 20.39 15.87
N LEU A 35 8.06 19.60 16.91
CA LEU A 35 8.41 18.19 16.77
C LEU A 35 7.19 17.34 17.04
N PHE A 36 6.98 16.31 16.25
CA PHE A 36 5.89 15.37 16.37
C PHE A 36 6.37 14.06 16.97
N SER A 37 5.47 13.37 17.66
CA SER A 37 5.63 11.99 18.09
C SER A 37 4.41 11.18 17.68
N LEU A 38 4.65 9.95 17.23
CA LEU A 38 3.59 9.00 16.94
C LEU A 38 3.33 8.16 18.20
N VAL A 39 2.13 8.28 18.76
CA VAL A 39 1.75 7.60 20.01
C VAL A 39 0.59 6.65 19.76
N LEU A 40 0.56 5.54 20.49
CA LEU A 40 -0.60 4.65 20.48
C LEU A 40 -1.80 5.40 21.09
N SER A 41 -2.91 5.49 20.36
CA SER A 41 -4.10 6.19 20.87
C SER A 41 -4.66 5.49 22.10
N ARG A 42 -5.09 6.27 23.09
CA ARG A 42 -5.84 5.75 24.24
C ARG A 42 -7.23 5.25 23.84
N LYS A 43 -7.78 5.76 22.74
CA LYS A 43 -9.10 5.40 22.22
C LYS A 43 -8.94 4.56 20.96
N GLN A 44 -8.98 3.24 21.13
CA GLN A 44 -8.96 2.29 20.02
C GLN A 44 -10.37 2.06 19.45
N LEU A 45 -10.43 1.60 18.20
CA LEU A 45 -11.68 1.21 17.56
C LEU A 45 -12.16 -0.15 18.06
N SER A 46 -13.47 -0.40 17.99
CA SER A 46 -14.01 -1.73 18.25
C SER A 46 -13.45 -2.75 17.26
N GLY A 47 -13.05 -3.91 17.78
CA GLY A 47 -12.44 -5.00 17.00
C GLY A 47 -10.99 -4.74 16.59
N SER A 48 -10.32 -3.69 17.09
CA SER A 48 -8.88 -3.51 16.85
C SER A 48 -8.06 -4.53 17.65
N SER A 49 -6.98 -5.01 17.05
CA SER A 49 -5.95 -5.81 17.70
C SER A 49 -4.61 -5.08 17.65
N LEU A 50 -3.77 -5.26 18.67
CA LEU A 50 -2.43 -4.69 18.65
C LEU A 50 -1.53 -5.46 17.68
N PRO A 51 -0.57 -4.79 17.02
CA PRO A 51 0.44 -5.49 16.23
C PRO A 51 1.33 -6.37 17.13
N PRO A 52 1.98 -7.42 16.58
CA PRO A 52 2.85 -8.31 17.35
C PRO A 52 4.00 -7.59 18.06
N GLU A 53 4.52 -6.52 17.43
CA GLU A 53 5.56 -5.66 17.99
C GLU A 53 5.08 -4.20 18.02
N PRO A 54 5.52 -3.39 19.00
CA PRO A 54 5.18 -1.97 19.06
C PRO A 54 5.67 -1.19 17.84
N LEU A 55 4.75 -0.56 17.11
CA LEU A 55 5.06 0.30 15.96
C LEU A 55 5.19 1.79 16.33
N HIS A 56 5.48 2.07 17.60
CA HIS A 56 5.73 3.40 18.12
C HIS A 56 6.89 3.34 19.10
N LEU A 57 7.51 4.49 19.35
CA LEU A 57 8.59 4.64 20.33
C LEU A 57 8.46 6.01 21.01
N GLU A 58 8.39 6.03 22.33
CA GLU A 58 8.16 7.26 23.11
C GLU A 58 9.27 8.29 22.95
N SER A 59 10.52 7.88 22.68
CA SER A 59 11.64 8.80 22.43
C SER A 59 11.73 9.32 20.99
N LEU A 60 10.99 8.70 20.06
CA LEU A 60 11.10 9.01 18.64
C LEU A 60 10.36 10.30 18.31
N ARG A 61 11.08 11.25 17.71
CA ARG A 61 10.59 12.57 17.33
C ARG A 61 10.86 12.81 15.86
N PHE A 62 9.96 13.53 15.19
CA PHE A 62 10.16 13.96 13.82
C PHE A 62 9.66 15.38 13.56
N SER A 63 10.32 16.15 12.69
CA SER A 63 9.83 17.45 12.24
C SER A 63 8.74 17.30 11.18
N ASP A 64 8.07 18.41 10.83
CA ASP A 64 7.32 18.43 9.56
C ASP A 64 8.28 18.36 8.36
N LEU A 65 7.74 18.13 7.17
CA LEU A 65 8.51 18.18 5.92
C LEU A 65 8.91 19.64 5.62
N GLY A 66 10.20 19.85 5.40
CA GLY A 66 10.76 21.16 5.05
C GLY A 66 11.79 21.08 3.93
N LEU A 67 12.20 22.25 3.42
CA LEU A 67 13.36 22.35 2.54
C LEU A 67 14.63 22.21 3.35
N GLU A 68 15.63 21.55 2.78
CA GLU A 68 16.94 21.45 3.41
C GLU A 68 17.68 22.80 3.31
N PRO A 69 18.10 23.40 4.44
CA PRO A 69 18.80 24.67 4.40
C PRO A 69 20.20 24.51 3.79
N ASN A 70 20.67 25.54 3.10
CA ASN A 70 22.02 25.62 2.55
C ASN A 70 22.37 24.59 1.45
N VAL A 71 21.37 23.99 0.81
CA VAL A 71 21.56 23.15 -0.37
C VAL A 71 21.25 23.97 -1.63
N PRO A 72 22.17 24.04 -2.62
CA PRO A 72 21.91 24.73 -3.88
C PRO A 72 20.66 24.17 -4.55
N THR A 73 19.74 25.05 -4.93
CA THR A 73 18.54 24.63 -5.67
C THR A 73 18.96 24.17 -7.07
N PRO A 74 18.67 22.92 -7.47
CA PRO A 74 19.03 22.43 -8.81
C PRO A 74 18.32 23.27 -9.88
N GLY A 75 19.00 23.53 -11.00
CA GLY A 75 18.50 24.39 -12.07
C GLY A 75 17.12 23.96 -12.59
N VAL A 76 16.32 24.94 -13.04
CA VAL A 76 14.97 24.69 -13.58
C VAL A 76 15.08 23.76 -14.79
N GLY A 77 14.41 22.60 -14.73
CA GLY A 77 14.43 21.59 -15.80
C GLY A 77 15.44 20.45 -15.62
N ASP A 78 16.37 20.54 -14.66
CA ASP A 78 17.26 19.42 -14.32
C ASP A 78 16.44 18.30 -13.65
N ASN A 79 16.31 17.15 -14.31
CA ASN A 79 15.55 16.00 -13.82
C ASN A 79 16.45 14.83 -13.42
N SER A 80 17.76 15.09 -13.24
CA SER A 80 18.71 14.10 -12.74
C SER A 80 18.28 13.55 -11.37
N LEU A 81 18.78 12.37 -11.04
CA LEU A 81 18.49 11.72 -9.76
C LEU A 81 18.97 12.60 -8.58
N GLU A 82 20.10 13.28 -8.75
CA GLU A 82 20.66 14.22 -7.78
C GLU A 82 19.78 15.46 -7.61
N ALA A 83 19.30 16.05 -8.71
CA ALA A 83 18.39 17.18 -8.64
C ALA A 83 17.06 16.82 -7.97
N ARG A 84 16.49 15.66 -8.29
CA ARG A 84 15.28 15.15 -7.61
C ARG A 84 15.52 14.96 -6.12
N TYR A 85 16.65 14.35 -5.76
CA TYR A 85 17.03 14.14 -4.37
C TYR A 85 17.17 15.45 -3.58
N HIS A 86 17.80 16.48 -4.14
CA HIS A 86 17.95 17.76 -3.46
C HIS A 86 16.67 18.60 -3.40
N ARG A 87 15.74 18.42 -4.34
CA ARG A 87 14.39 19.02 -4.27
C ARG A 87 13.46 18.30 -3.29
N SER A 88 13.75 17.04 -2.97
CA SER A 88 12.99 16.25 -2.02
C SER A 88 13.00 16.89 -0.64
N LEU A 89 11.80 17.08 -0.08
CA LEU A 89 11.61 17.62 1.26
C LEU A 89 12.26 16.70 2.30
N ILE A 90 12.67 17.26 3.42
CA ILE A 90 13.36 16.53 4.49
C ILE A 90 12.58 16.64 5.81
N SER A 91 12.51 15.54 6.53
CA SER A 91 12.07 15.47 7.93
C SER A 91 13.26 15.08 8.80
N LEU A 92 13.50 15.83 9.86
CA LEU A 92 14.50 15.52 10.87
C LEU A 92 13.92 14.50 11.84
N VAL A 93 14.56 13.35 12.02
CA VAL A 93 14.10 12.28 12.90
C VAL A 93 15.14 12.04 13.98
N SER A 94 14.74 12.08 15.25
CA SER A 94 15.67 11.92 16.37
C SER A 94 15.12 11.04 17.49
N TRP A 95 16.02 10.42 18.24
CA TRP A 95 15.73 9.64 19.45
C TRP A 95 16.88 9.75 20.45
N ASN A 96 16.59 9.54 21.73
CA ASN A 96 17.56 9.62 22.83
C ASN A 96 17.77 8.29 23.57
N THR A 97 17.26 7.18 23.04
CA THR A 97 17.44 5.84 23.60
C THR A 97 18.80 5.26 23.23
N SER A 98 19.32 4.36 24.06
CA SER A 98 20.57 3.62 23.80
C SER A 98 20.46 2.66 22.61
N ILE A 99 19.25 2.16 22.35
CA ILE A 99 18.92 1.27 21.23
C ILE A 99 18.23 2.08 20.14
N ALA A 100 18.64 1.86 18.89
CA ALA A 100 18.02 2.49 17.72
C ALA A 100 16.57 2.00 17.53
N PRO A 101 15.67 2.86 17.01
CA PRO A 101 14.33 2.45 16.60
C PRO A 101 14.39 1.30 15.59
N SER A 102 13.34 0.47 15.57
CA SER A 102 13.22 -0.57 14.54
C SER A 102 12.78 0.02 13.20
N ALA A 103 13.06 -0.69 12.10
CA ALA A 103 12.56 -0.32 10.78
C ALA A 103 11.02 -0.24 10.76
N SER A 104 10.35 -1.08 11.54
CA SER A 104 8.89 -1.13 11.71
C SER A 104 8.33 0.12 12.40
N GLN A 105 9.04 0.68 13.37
CA GLN A 105 8.68 1.96 14.01
C GLN A 105 8.85 3.13 13.02
N ILE A 106 9.94 3.13 12.23
CA ILE A 106 10.13 4.13 11.17
C ILE A 106 9.10 3.97 10.05
N TRP A 107 8.66 2.74 9.74
CA TRP A 107 7.59 2.49 8.76
C TRP A 107 6.29 3.19 9.16
N ASN A 108 5.89 3.11 10.44
CA ASN A 108 4.66 3.75 10.92
C ASN A 108 4.79 5.28 10.99
N LEU A 109 6.00 5.80 11.28
CA LEU A 109 6.32 7.23 11.14
C LEU A 109 6.20 7.68 9.68
N ALA A 110 6.75 6.91 8.74
CA ALA A 110 6.60 7.20 7.31
C ALA A 110 5.13 7.18 6.89
N TYR A 111 4.31 6.27 7.44
CA TYR A 111 2.87 6.27 7.23
C TYR A 111 2.21 7.56 7.73
N ALA A 112 2.64 8.09 8.88
CA ALA A 112 2.17 9.39 9.38
C ALA A 112 2.49 10.53 8.40
N ILE A 113 3.72 10.58 7.89
CA ILE A 113 4.15 11.60 6.92
C ILE A 113 3.37 11.49 5.60
N VAL A 114 3.28 10.28 5.02
CA VAL A 114 2.53 10.03 3.77
C VAL A 114 1.04 10.37 3.92
N THR A 115 0.48 10.13 5.11
CA THR A 115 -0.92 10.46 5.42
C THR A 115 -1.13 11.96 5.53
N ARG A 116 -0.17 12.68 6.14
CA ARG A 116 -0.22 14.13 6.31
C ARG A 116 0.01 14.89 5.00
N HIS A 117 0.86 14.37 4.13
CA HIS A 117 1.29 14.99 2.86
C HIS A 117 0.99 14.07 1.67
N PRO A 118 -0.29 13.83 1.34
CA PRO A 118 -0.68 12.93 0.26
C PRO A 118 -0.33 13.44 -1.14
N GLU A 119 0.19 14.64 -1.29
CA GLU A 119 0.69 15.22 -2.54
C GLU A 119 2.19 15.03 -2.75
N VAL A 120 2.93 14.64 -1.71
CA VAL A 120 4.39 14.44 -1.76
C VAL A 120 4.70 13.02 -2.22
N GLU A 121 5.35 12.90 -3.39
CA GLU A 121 5.72 11.61 -3.98
C GLU A 121 6.98 10.99 -3.38
N ASP A 122 7.85 11.81 -2.81
CA ASP A 122 9.07 11.37 -2.14
C ASP A 122 9.55 12.38 -1.10
N PHE A 123 10.19 11.88 -0.04
CA PHE A 123 10.77 12.70 1.03
C PHE A 123 11.97 12.01 1.65
N ARG A 124 12.81 12.78 2.34
CA ARG A 124 14.02 12.31 3.01
C ARG A 124 13.84 12.34 4.52
N LEU A 125 14.43 11.37 5.19
CA LEU A 125 14.57 11.33 6.65
C LEU A 125 16.04 11.52 6.98
N GLU A 126 16.34 12.49 7.84
CA GLU A 126 17.64 12.60 8.49
C GLU A 126 17.57 11.99 9.89
N LEU A 127 18.27 10.89 10.09
CA LEU A 127 18.24 10.10 11.31
C LEU A 127 19.36 10.54 12.26
N THR A 128 18.98 10.96 13.46
CA THR A 128 19.92 11.43 14.50
C THR A 128 19.69 10.65 15.80
N GLY A 129 20.68 9.85 16.20
CA GLY A 129 20.68 9.13 17.46
C GLY A 129 21.63 7.93 17.44
N PRO A 130 21.80 7.24 18.59
CA PRO A 130 22.61 6.03 18.66
C PRO A 130 22.14 4.98 17.64
N GLY A 131 23.06 4.48 16.81
CA GLY A 131 22.78 3.45 15.79
C GLY A 131 22.15 3.94 14.48
N ALA A 132 22.07 5.25 14.24
CA ALA A 132 21.40 5.83 13.06
C ALA A 132 21.89 5.29 11.71
N THR A 133 23.20 5.04 11.56
CA THR A 133 23.76 4.49 10.32
C THR A 133 23.22 3.09 10.04
N GLY A 134 23.19 2.23 11.06
CA GLY A 134 22.66 0.87 10.94
C GLY A 134 21.17 0.85 10.66
N LEU A 135 20.42 1.80 11.24
CA LEU A 135 18.99 1.98 10.92
C LEU A 135 18.79 2.42 9.47
N SER A 136 19.58 3.37 8.96
CA SER A 136 19.56 3.76 7.54
C SER A 136 19.85 2.57 6.61
N ASP A 137 20.80 1.72 6.97
CA ASP A 137 21.08 0.48 6.23
C ASP A 137 19.91 -0.51 6.27
N ALA A 138 19.27 -0.69 7.42
CA ALA A 138 18.10 -1.55 7.57
C ALA A 138 16.90 -1.05 6.74
N LEU A 139 16.64 0.27 6.72
CA LEU A 139 15.58 0.86 5.91
C LEU A 139 15.83 0.64 4.40
N ARG A 140 17.09 0.69 3.97
CA ARG A 140 17.47 0.37 2.58
C ARG A 140 17.35 -1.11 2.27
N ALA A 141 17.72 -1.98 3.20
CA ALA A 141 17.62 -3.43 3.04
C ALA A 141 16.17 -3.91 2.92
N THR A 142 15.23 -3.25 3.60
CA THR A 142 13.79 -3.56 3.54
C THR A 142 13.07 -2.92 2.34
N GLY A 143 13.77 -2.08 1.56
CA GLY A 143 13.22 -1.34 0.43
C GLY A 143 12.34 -0.14 0.81
N LEU A 144 12.14 0.13 2.11
CA LEU A 144 11.40 1.31 2.57
C LEU A 144 12.15 2.60 2.18
N ALA A 145 13.48 2.57 2.23
CA ALA A 145 14.34 3.63 1.72
C ALA A 145 15.03 3.23 0.41
N SER A 146 15.06 4.16 -0.54
CA SER A 146 15.79 4.04 -1.80
C SER A 146 17.30 4.19 -1.61
N ARG A 147 18.06 3.68 -2.58
CA ARG A 147 19.50 3.97 -2.67
C ARG A 147 19.70 5.46 -2.91
N LEU A 148 20.64 6.05 -2.18
CA LEU A 148 20.99 7.46 -2.34
C LEU A 148 21.75 7.64 -3.68
N PRO A 149 21.57 8.76 -4.38
CA PRO A 149 22.36 9.09 -5.56
C PRO A 149 23.86 9.03 -5.28
N LYS A 150 24.64 8.59 -6.28
CA LYS A 150 26.08 8.82 -6.27
C LYS A 150 26.31 10.24 -6.77
N PHE A 151 26.73 11.13 -5.88
CA PHE A 151 27.10 12.50 -6.24
C PHE A 151 28.41 12.46 -7.05
N ILE A 152 28.39 12.94 -8.29
CA ILE A 152 29.60 13.06 -9.11
C ILE A 152 30.31 14.32 -8.64
N SER A 153 31.26 14.21 -7.70
CA SER A 153 32.03 15.37 -7.27
C SER A 153 32.99 15.80 -8.38
N THR A 154 32.70 16.89 -9.08
CA THR A 154 33.71 17.57 -9.92
C THR A 154 34.54 18.57 -9.15
N GLU A 155 34.23 18.88 -7.89
CA GLU A 155 34.99 19.85 -7.08
C GLU A 155 35.38 19.34 -5.69
N ARG A 156 36.65 19.60 -5.35
CA ARG A 156 37.42 19.17 -4.16
C ARG A 156 36.98 19.79 -2.83
N SER A 157 35.74 20.25 -2.73
CA SER A 157 35.19 20.88 -1.53
C SER A 157 33.88 20.20 -1.19
N ALA A 158 33.93 18.92 -0.80
CA ALA A 158 32.78 18.29 -0.16
C ALA A 158 32.51 19.06 1.14
N PRO A 159 31.41 19.82 1.27
CA PRO A 159 31.02 20.29 2.59
C PRO A 159 30.79 19.04 3.43
N SER A 160 31.13 19.10 4.71
CA SER A 160 31.11 17.99 5.67
C SER A 160 29.75 17.26 5.69
N THR A 161 29.53 16.38 4.73
CA THR A 161 28.64 15.22 4.81
C THR A 161 29.31 14.21 5.74
N ALA A 162 29.67 14.69 6.93
CA ALA A 162 30.11 13.88 8.05
C ALA A 162 28.96 12.91 8.34
N ARG A 163 29.06 11.70 7.76
CA ARG A 163 28.31 10.50 8.10
C ARG A 163 26.81 10.71 8.43
N ARG A 164 26.11 11.57 7.68
CA ARG A 164 24.67 11.78 7.85
C ARG A 164 23.94 10.48 7.53
N SER A 165 23.07 10.07 8.43
CA SER A 165 22.27 8.86 8.27
C SER A 165 20.95 9.24 7.59
N LEU A 166 20.91 9.07 6.27
CA LEU A 166 19.79 9.53 5.44
C LEU A 166 18.98 8.35 4.91
N ALA A 167 17.67 8.51 4.80
CA ALA A 167 16.77 7.56 4.16
C ALA A 167 15.84 8.30 3.20
N TRP A 168 15.88 7.94 1.91
CA TRP A 168 15.02 8.56 0.90
C TRP A 168 13.80 7.67 0.64
N ILE A 169 12.65 8.10 1.12
CA ILE A 169 11.40 7.35 1.07
C ILE A 169 10.62 7.73 -0.18
N MET A 170 10.23 6.72 -0.97
CA MET A 170 9.32 6.89 -2.10
C MET A 170 7.91 6.52 -1.67
N ARG A 171 6.94 7.39 -1.91
CA ARG A 171 5.52 7.12 -1.62
C ARG A 171 5.04 5.86 -2.35
N SER A 172 5.50 5.66 -3.58
CA SER A 172 5.17 4.47 -4.39
C SER A 172 5.70 3.17 -3.77
N SER A 173 6.91 3.16 -3.22
CA SER A 173 7.48 1.99 -2.53
C SER A 173 6.72 1.69 -1.23
N PHE A 174 6.35 2.74 -0.48
CA PHE A 174 5.54 2.59 0.74
C PHE A 174 4.19 1.92 0.44
N TRP A 175 3.46 2.39 -0.58
CA TRP A 175 2.16 1.80 -0.95
C TRP A 175 2.27 0.42 -1.61
N GLN A 176 3.42 0.05 -2.15
CA GLN A 176 3.71 -1.34 -2.53
C GLN A 176 3.96 -2.26 -1.32
N GLY A 177 4.08 -1.70 -0.11
CA GLY A 177 4.28 -2.43 1.14
C GLY A 177 5.74 -2.67 1.53
N ALA A 178 6.67 -1.88 1.00
CA ALA A 178 8.06 -1.95 1.40
C ALA A 178 8.22 -1.69 2.92
N GLY A 179 9.11 -2.45 3.57
CA GLY A 179 9.30 -2.38 5.02
C GLY A 179 8.11 -2.82 5.87
N SER A 180 7.20 -3.64 5.33
CA SER A 180 6.04 -4.15 6.06
C SER A 180 6.42 -4.71 7.44
N PRO A 181 5.76 -4.26 8.53
CA PRO A 181 6.05 -4.73 9.88
C PRO A 181 5.43 -6.11 10.18
N PHE A 182 4.67 -6.69 9.24
CA PHE A 182 3.89 -7.91 9.44
C PHE A 182 4.47 -9.12 8.70
N GLY A 183 5.78 -9.10 8.44
CA GLY A 183 6.50 -10.19 7.80
C GLY A 183 6.74 -9.95 6.31
N THR A 184 6.81 -11.04 5.54
CA THR A 184 7.28 -11.03 4.15
C THR A 184 6.26 -10.51 3.13
N ARG A 185 5.08 -10.08 3.56
CA ARG A 185 3.97 -9.64 2.70
C ARG A 185 3.65 -8.16 2.95
N PRO A 186 3.21 -7.41 1.93
CA PRO A 186 2.74 -6.03 2.10
C PRO A 186 1.67 -5.94 3.20
N VAL A 187 1.78 -4.94 4.08
CA VAL A 187 0.84 -4.73 5.19
C VAL A 187 -0.63 -4.63 4.74
N TRP A 188 -0.85 -4.16 3.52
CA TRP A 188 -2.19 -3.96 2.95
C TRP A 188 -2.88 -5.27 2.55
N VAL A 189 -2.12 -6.35 2.40
CA VAL A 189 -2.59 -7.69 1.96
C VAL A 189 -2.20 -8.78 2.97
N ALA A 190 -1.94 -8.39 4.22
CA ALA A 190 -1.42 -9.28 5.26
C ALA A 190 -2.51 -9.86 6.18
N ASN A 191 -3.77 -9.92 5.71
CA ASN A 191 -4.84 -10.50 6.51
C ASN A 191 -4.58 -12.01 6.74
N PRO A 192 -4.58 -12.50 8.00
CA PRO A 192 -4.38 -13.92 8.30
C PRO A 192 -5.36 -14.86 7.58
N ASP A 193 -6.59 -14.42 7.34
CA ASP A 193 -7.66 -15.22 6.73
C ASP A 193 -7.43 -15.43 5.22
N LEU A 194 -6.56 -14.62 4.59
CA LEU A 194 -6.28 -14.67 3.14
C LEU A 194 -5.99 -16.09 2.65
N PHE A 195 -5.26 -16.84 3.47
CA PHE A 195 -4.95 -18.26 3.26
C PHE A 195 -5.24 -19.07 4.52
N GLY A 196 -6.34 -18.77 5.22
CA GLY A 196 -6.73 -19.44 6.47
C GLY A 196 -6.99 -20.96 6.32
N HIS A 197 -7.09 -21.47 5.09
CA HIS A 197 -7.14 -22.90 4.80
C HIS A 197 -5.76 -23.60 4.90
N LEU A 198 -4.66 -22.84 5.00
CA LEU A 198 -3.31 -23.38 5.16
C LEU A 198 -2.96 -23.58 6.64
N SER A 199 -2.11 -24.57 6.92
CA SER A 199 -1.67 -24.90 8.28
C SER A 199 -0.68 -23.91 8.90
N LYS A 200 -0.06 -23.04 8.08
CA LYS A 200 0.86 -21.98 8.51
C LYS A 200 0.54 -20.68 7.78
N THR A 201 0.68 -19.56 8.48
CA THR A 201 0.50 -18.21 7.91
C THR A 201 1.54 -17.93 6.83
N LEU A 202 1.13 -17.39 5.67
CA LEU A 202 2.08 -17.11 4.58
C LEU A 202 3.15 -16.08 4.92
N THR A 203 2.93 -15.24 5.93
CA THR A 203 3.91 -14.26 6.43
C THR A 203 5.14 -14.91 7.06
N SER A 204 5.04 -16.18 7.49
CA SER A 204 6.16 -16.95 8.07
C SER A 204 6.93 -17.79 7.05
N VAL A 205 6.58 -17.72 5.76
CA VAL A 205 7.28 -18.40 4.68
C VAL A 205 7.74 -17.40 3.61
N PRO A 206 8.73 -17.75 2.78
CA PRO A 206 9.18 -16.89 1.69
C PRO A 206 8.06 -16.48 0.73
N ALA A 207 8.32 -15.46 -0.09
CA ALA A 207 7.43 -15.08 -1.18
C ALA A 207 7.22 -16.25 -2.16
N PHE A 208 6.07 -16.26 -2.84
CA PHE A 208 5.83 -17.22 -3.91
C PHE A 208 6.92 -17.04 -4.98
N PRO A 209 7.58 -18.12 -5.43
CA PRO A 209 8.69 -18.01 -6.37
C PRO A 209 8.21 -17.48 -7.72
N TYR A 210 9.01 -16.59 -8.31
CA TYR A 210 8.74 -16.08 -9.64
C TYR A 210 9.24 -17.07 -10.70
N GLU A 211 8.30 -17.82 -11.25
CA GLU A 211 8.52 -18.74 -12.38
C GLU A 211 7.64 -18.36 -13.55
N HIS A 212 8.00 -18.72 -14.77
CA HIS A 212 7.15 -18.52 -15.94
C HIS A 212 6.51 -19.82 -16.39
N THR A 213 5.28 -19.71 -16.91
CA THR A 213 4.58 -20.78 -17.61
C THR A 213 4.03 -20.25 -18.94
N VAL A 214 3.54 -21.15 -19.79
CA VAL A 214 2.90 -20.81 -21.07
C VAL A 214 1.49 -21.35 -21.07
N THR A 215 0.52 -20.48 -21.32
CA THR A 215 -0.85 -20.90 -21.61
C THR A 215 -1.04 -20.99 -23.12
N PHE A 216 -1.52 -22.16 -23.57
CA PHE A 216 -1.96 -22.41 -24.93
C PHE A 216 -3.42 -22.87 -24.93
N SER A 217 -4.26 -22.21 -25.72
CA SER A 217 -5.65 -22.63 -25.92
C SER A 217 -6.06 -22.35 -27.37
N LEU A 218 -6.77 -23.31 -27.97
CA LEU A 218 -7.37 -23.19 -29.30
C LEU A 218 -8.88 -22.93 -29.24
N GLU A 219 -9.48 -22.95 -28.03
CA GLU A 219 -10.92 -22.76 -27.85
C GLU A 219 -11.31 -21.28 -27.96
N GLY A 220 -12.05 -20.96 -29.03
CA GLY A 220 -12.38 -19.57 -29.38
C GLY A 220 -11.22 -18.93 -30.13
N ARG A 221 -10.70 -17.79 -29.64
CA ARG A 221 -9.51 -17.16 -30.24
C ARG A 221 -8.25 -17.82 -29.67
N PRO A 222 -7.30 -18.28 -30.52
CA PRO A 222 -6.07 -18.88 -30.04
C PRO A 222 -5.29 -17.96 -29.10
N VAL A 223 -4.89 -18.49 -27.95
CA VAL A 223 -4.01 -17.83 -26.99
C VAL A 223 -2.70 -18.59 -26.94
N HIS A 224 -1.58 -17.89 -27.09
CA HIS A 224 -0.24 -18.40 -26.84
C HIS A 224 0.56 -17.34 -26.09
N ALA A 225 0.59 -17.46 -24.76
CA ALA A 225 1.08 -16.43 -23.87
C ALA A 225 1.97 -17.00 -22.77
N GLN A 226 3.21 -16.54 -22.70
CA GLN A 226 4.10 -16.76 -21.56
C GLN A 226 3.76 -15.76 -20.45
N HIS A 227 3.55 -16.22 -19.21
CA HIS A 227 3.24 -15.35 -18.06
C HIS A 227 3.78 -15.96 -16.76
N PRO A 228 3.86 -15.19 -15.66
CA PRO A 228 4.26 -15.72 -14.37
C PRO A 228 3.32 -16.85 -13.90
N VAL A 229 3.87 -17.85 -13.22
CA VAL A 229 3.12 -18.81 -12.40
C VAL A 229 2.52 -18.04 -11.24
N ARG A 230 1.25 -18.31 -10.96
CA ARG A 230 0.46 -17.57 -9.99
C ARG A 230 0.24 -18.45 -8.77
N PRO A 231 0.22 -17.87 -7.56
CA PRO A 231 -0.27 -18.59 -6.41
C PRO A 231 -1.75 -18.93 -6.58
N PRO A 232 -2.25 -19.90 -5.78
CA PRO A 232 -3.67 -20.16 -5.68
C PRO A 232 -4.45 -18.89 -5.32
N LYS A 233 -5.70 -18.80 -5.79
CA LYS A 233 -6.62 -17.73 -5.38
C LYS A 233 -6.74 -17.73 -3.84
N PRO A 234 -6.89 -16.55 -3.22
CA PRO A 234 -7.19 -16.45 -1.79
C PRO A 234 -8.43 -17.24 -1.39
N ALA A 235 -8.59 -17.51 -0.10
CA ALA A 235 -9.82 -18.15 0.41
C ALA A 235 -11.06 -17.30 0.04
N HIS A 236 -12.17 -17.98 -0.28
CA HIS A 236 -13.45 -17.31 -0.54
C HIS A 236 -13.89 -16.50 0.69
N GLY A 237 -14.35 -15.27 0.47
CA GLY A 237 -14.77 -14.37 1.55
C GLY A 237 -13.63 -13.73 2.35
N ALA A 238 -12.37 -14.03 2.05
CA ALA A 238 -11.24 -13.41 2.75
C ALA A 238 -11.00 -11.96 2.28
N VAL A 239 -10.58 -11.10 3.19
CA VAL A 239 -10.13 -9.74 2.87
C VAL A 239 -8.77 -9.82 2.18
N ILE A 240 -8.73 -9.43 0.90
CA ILE A 240 -7.52 -9.47 0.07
C ILE A 240 -6.72 -8.17 0.14
N TYR A 241 -7.39 -7.05 0.43
CA TYR A 241 -6.75 -5.75 0.58
C TYR A 241 -7.52 -4.93 1.61
N SER A 242 -6.81 -4.19 2.45
CA SER A 242 -7.45 -3.20 3.33
C SER A 242 -6.54 -2.00 3.55
N ARG A 243 -7.14 -0.82 3.66
CA ARG A 243 -6.49 0.39 4.18
C ARG A 243 -7.52 1.33 4.81
N TYR A 244 -7.04 2.15 5.73
CA TYR A 244 -7.81 3.25 6.26
C TYR A 244 -7.78 4.47 5.32
N ILE A 245 -8.91 5.15 5.15
CA ILE A 245 -9.02 6.39 4.36
C ILE A 245 -9.31 7.56 5.33
N PRO A 246 -8.29 8.37 5.68
CA PRO A 246 -8.42 9.41 6.70
C PRO A 246 -9.52 10.44 6.45
N HIS A 247 -9.74 10.85 5.20
CA HIS A 247 -10.73 11.87 4.86
C HIS A 247 -12.18 11.35 4.85
N LEU A 248 -12.37 10.02 4.84
CA LEU A 248 -13.68 9.39 5.00
C LEU A 248 -13.91 8.93 6.44
N ASP A 249 -12.83 8.74 7.22
CA ASP A 249 -12.87 8.04 8.52
C ASP A 249 -13.38 6.59 8.39
N GLU A 250 -13.07 5.93 7.28
CA GLU A 250 -13.54 4.58 6.97
C GLU A 250 -12.42 3.64 6.52
N PHE A 251 -12.61 2.35 6.75
CA PHE A 251 -11.76 1.31 6.18
C PHE A 251 -12.27 0.94 4.81
N PHE A 252 -11.44 1.11 3.80
CA PHE A 252 -11.66 0.52 2.48
C PHE A 252 -11.06 -0.87 2.47
N SER A 253 -11.89 -1.88 2.20
CA SER A 253 -11.46 -3.27 2.09
C SER A 253 -11.98 -3.91 0.81
N MET A 254 -11.17 -4.79 0.22
CA MET A 254 -11.54 -5.68 -0.87
C MET A 254 -11.58 -7.11 -0.36
N VAL A 255 -12.61 -7.84 -0.77
CA VAL A 255 -12.92 -9.19 -0.31
C VAL A 255 -13.03 -10.11 -1.53
N HIS A 256 -12.38 -11.26 -1.47
CA HIS A 256 -12.56 -12.29 -2.51
C HIS A 256 -14.01 -12.76 -2.52
N PHE A 257 -14.68 -12.64 -3.66
CA PHE A 257 -16.10 -12.98 -3.77
C PHE A 257 -16.33 -14.46 -3.44
N ASP A 258 -17.45 -14.76 -2.77
CA ASP A 258 -17.86 -16.14 -2.50
C ASP A 258 -19.23 -16.39 -3.14
N TRP A 259 -19.25 -17.13 -4.26
CA TRP A 259 -20.47 -17.45 -4.99
C TRP A 259 -21.38 -18.45 -4.26
N ARG A 260 -20.87 -19.11 -3.20
CA ARG A 260 -21.65 -19.99 -2.34
C ARG A 260 -22.34 -19.20 -1.22
N ASN A 261 -21.79 -18.05 -0.84
CA ASN A 261 -22.36 -17.16 0.16
C ASN A 261 -23.62 -16.47 -0.37
N LYS A 262 -24.74 -16.64 0.35
CA LYS A 262 -26.05 -16.09 -0.04
C LYS A 262 -26.05 -14.57 -0.08
N THR A 263 -25.37 -13.91 0.86
CA THR A 263 -25.29 -12.45 0.92
C THR A 263 -24.51 -11.89 -0.26
N HIS A 264 -23.35 -12.45 -0.59
CA HIS A 264 -22.56 -12.02 -1.74
C HIS A 264 -23.33 -12.21 -3.05
N LEU A 265 -23.95 -13.38 -3.22
CA LEU A 265 -24.73 -13.67 -4.42
C LEU A 265 -25.94 -12.74 -4.56
N GLN A 266 -26.66 -12.47 -3.47
CA GLN A 266 -27.80 -11.55 -3.49
C GLN A 266 -27.36 -10.14 -3.86
N LEU A 267 -26.26 -9.63 -3.29
CA LEU A 267 -25.71 -8.31 -3.64
C LEU A 267 -25.39 -8.22 -5.13
N PHE A 268 -24.70 -9.21 -5.69
CA PHE A 268 -24.40 -9.24 -7.12
C PHE A 268 -25.68 -9.27 -7.96
N HIS A 269 -26.65 -10.09 -7.56
CA HIS A 269 -27.91 -10.22 -8.28
C HIS A 269 -28.71 -8.91 -8.30
N ASP A 270 -28.83 -8.25 -7.14
CA ASP A 270 -29.53 -6.98 -7.02
C ASP A 270 -28.83 -5.90 -7.84
N TRP A 271 -27.49 -5.84 -7.78
CA TRP A 271 -26.72 -4.86 -8.54
C TRP A 271 -26.76 -5.09 -10.05
N GLN A 272 -26.62 -6.32 -10.54
CA GLN A 272 -26.65 -6.60 -11.97
C GLN A 272 -28.04 -6.38 -12.60
N ASN A 273 -29.10 -6.46 -11.79
CA ASN A 273 -30.45 -6.14 -12.21
C ASN A 273 -30.84 -4.67 -11.99
N ASP A 274 -29.99 -3.86 -11.35
CA ASP A 274 -30.20 -2.41 -11.25
C ASP A 274 -30.08 -1.79 -12.66
N PRO A 275 -31.07 -1.01 -13.14
CA PRO A 275 -31.08 -0.46 -14.49
C PRO A 275 -29.82 0.33 -14.87
N ARG A 276 -29.20 1.02 -13.89
CA ARG A 276 -27.98 1.81 -14.12
C ARG A 276 -26.77 0.91 -14.37
N VAL A 277 -26.68 -0.22 -13.68
CA VAL A 277 -25.57 -1.18 -13.83
C VAL A 277 -25.81 -2.05 -15.07
N ALA A 278 -27.04 -2.53 -15.25
CA ALA A 278 -27.47 -3.33 -16.39
C ALA A 278 -27.15 -2.65 -17.73
N ALA A 279 -27.29 -1.32 -17.81
CA ALA A 279 -26.94 -0.54 -19.00
C ALA A 279 -25.46 -0.65 -19.42
N GLY A 280 -24.55 -0.90 -18.47
CA GLY A 280 -23.12 -1.06 -18.73
C GLY A 280 -22.65 -2.52 -18.84
N TRP A 281 -23.21 -3.39 -18.01
CA TRP A 281 -22.77 -4.79 -17.89
C TRP A 281 -23.57 -5.75 -18.76
N ASN A 282 -24.86 -5.47 -19.00
CA ASN A 282 -25.78 -6.35 -19.74
C ASN A 282 -25.85 -7.80 -19.20
N GLU A 283 -25.61 -7.98 -17.89
CA GLU A 283 -25.64 -9.27 -17.18
C GLU A 283 -26.91 -9.43 -16.32
N THR A 284 -28.05 -8.88 -16.76
CA THR A 284 -29.35 -9.09 -16.08
C THR A 284 -29.76 -10.56 -16.15
N GLY A 285 -30.33 -11.11 -15.07
CA GLY A 285 -30.67 -12.53 -15.05
C GLY A 285 -31.23 -13.00 -13.72
N SER A 286 -31.55 -14.31 -13.68
CA SER A 286 -31.97 -14.98 -12.45
C SER A 286 -30.79 -15.21 -11.50
N LEU A 287 -31.11 -15.46 -10.23
CA LEU A 287 -30.12 -15.73 -9.19
C LEU A 287 -29.24 -16.95 -9.53
N GLU A 288 -29.82 -17.97 -10.15
CA GLU A 288 -29.14 -19.19 -10.60
C GLU A 288 -28.20 -18.91 -11.78
N GLN A 289 -28.62 -18.07 -12.73
CA GLN A 289 -27.76 -17.65 -13.85
C GLN A 289 -26.54 -16.90 -13.33
N HIS A 290 -26.74 -15.99 -12.38
CA HIS A 290 -25.66 -15.26 -11.71
C HIS A 290 -24.73 -16.17 -10.92
N ARG A 291 -25.28 -17.16 -10.19
CA ARG A 291 -24.47 -18.15 -9.48
C ARG A 291 -23.56 -18.92 -10.43
N GLU A 292 -24.11 -19.39 -11.53
CA GLU A 292 -23.36 -20.15 -12.53
C GLU A 292 -22.30 -19.30 -13.24
N TYR A 293 -22.62 -18.03 -13.52
CA TYR A 293 -21.67 -17.04 -14.04
C TYR A 293 -20.48 -16.86 -13.09
N LEU A 294 -20.74 -16.58 -11.82
CA LEU A 294 -19.71 -16.38 -10.81
C LEU A 294 -18.89 -17.65 -10.53
N ARG A 295 -19.51 -18.83 -10.58
CA ARG A 295 -18.81 -20.12 -10.48
C ARG A 295 -17.81 -20.29 -11.62
N LYS A 296 -18.18 -19.97 -12.86
CA LYS A 296 -17.26 -20.03 -14.01
C LYS A 296 -16.07 -19.08 -13.85
N ILE A 297 -16.28 -17.89 -13.31
CA ILE A 297 -15.18 -16.95 -13.02
C ILE A 297 -14.27 -17.50 -11.92
N ASP A 298 -14.85 -18.09 -10.87
CA ASP A 298 -14.12 -18.69 -9.76
C ASP A 298 -13.27 -19.90 -10.19
N GLU A 299 -13.77 -20.72 -11.11
CA GLU A 299 -13.03 -21.88 -11.64
C GLU A 299 -11.93 -21.49 -12.61
N ASP A 300 -12.02 -20.31 -13.22
CA ASP A 300 -11.05 -19.86 -14.18
C ASP A 300 -9.81 -19.22 -13.50
N PRO A 301 -8.61 -19.82 -13.59
CA PRO A 301 -7.41 -19.30 -12.93
C PRO A 301 -6.92 -17.95 -13.48
N HIS A 302 -7.47 -17.44 -14.58
CA HIS A 302 -7.07 -16.15 -15.14
C HIS A 302 -7.80 -14.93 -14.56
N GLN A 303 -8.85 -15.13 -13.78
CA GLN A 303 -9.71 -14.05 -13.30
C GLN A 303 -10.24 -14.31 -11.89
N MET A 304 -10.68 -13.26 -11.22
CA MET A 304 -11.20 -13.33 -9.85
C MET A 304 -12.23 -12.22 -9.64
N SER A 305 -13.35 -12.60 -9.04
CA SER A 305 -14.38 -11.65 -8.62
C SER A 305 -14.07 -11.11 -7.22
N ILE A 306 -14.28 -9.82 -7.02
CA ILE A 306 -13.96 -9.11 -5.78
C ILE A 306 -15.14 -8.22 -5.40
N LEU A 307 -15.46 -8.16 -4.11
CA LEU A 307 -16.32 -7.13 -3.54
C LEU A 307 -15.47 -6.06 -2.85
N ALA A 308 -15.85 -4.79 -2.93
CA ALA A 308 -15.29 -3.77 -2.05
C ALA A 308 -16.32 -3.24 -1.07
N ARG A 309 -15.85 -2.95 0.15
CA ARG A 309 -16.63 -2.37 1.22
C ARG A 309 -15.94 -1.20 1.88
N PHE A 310 -16.76 -0.26 2.35
CA PHE A 310 -16.38 0.73 3.34
C PHE A 310 -16.91 0.28 4.69
N ASN A 311 -16.01 0.08 5.66
CA ASN A 311 -16.32 -0.61 6.91
C ASN A 311 -17.12 -1.89 6.61
N ASP A 312 -18.34 -2.02 7.11
CA ASP A 312 -19.16 -3.23 6.93
C ASP A 312 -20.13 -3.16 5.73
N THR A 313 -20.07 -2.10 4.91
CA THR A 313 -21.00 -1.87 3.79
C THR A 313 -20.33 -2.11 2.43
N TYR A 314 -20.75 -3.17 1.75
CA TYR A 314 -20.36 -3.44 0.36
C TYR A 314 -20.96 -2.42 -0.59
N PHE A 315 -20.16 -1.88 -1.52
CA PHE A 315 -20.60 -0.84 -2.44
C PHE A 315 -20.19 -1.08 -3.89
N ALA A 316 -19.27 -2.01 -4.16
CA ALA A 316 -18.78 -2.27 -5.50
C ALA A 316 -18.41 -3.73 -5.71
N TYR A 317 -18.52 -4.16 -6.97
CA TYR A 317 -18.07 -5.44 -7.50
C TYR A 317 -17.01 -5.19 -8.58
N PHE A 318 -15.98 -6.03 -8.61
CA PHE A 318 -14.89 -5.97 -9.58
C PHE A 318 -14.56 -7.36 -10.11
N GLU A 319 -14.18 -7.41 -11.38
CA GLU A 319 -13.48 -8.56 -11.96
C GLU A 319 -12.04 -8.16 -12.25
N VAL A 320 -11.10 -8.83 -11.59
CA VAL A 320 -9.67 -8.66 -11.84
C VAL A 320 -9.18 -9.85 -12.63
N TYR A 321 -8.50 -9.59 -13.74
CA TYR A 321 -8.06 -10.64 -14.65
C TYR A 321 -6.68 -10.36 -15.23
N TRP A 322 -6.04 -11.42 -15.70
CA TRP A 322 -4.75 -11.37 -16.36
C TRP A 322 -4.92 -11.13 -17.86
N ALA A 323 -4.74 -9.88 -18.25
CA ALA A 323 -4.94 -9.38 -19.61
C ALA A 323 -4.24 -10.21 -20.69
N LYS A 324 -3.01 -10.68 -20.42
CA LYS A 324 -2.18 -11.44 -21.37
C LYS A 324 -2.81 -12.77 -21.82
N VAL A 325 -3.73 -13.32 -21.04
CA VAL A 325 -4.38 -14.61 -21.29
C VAL A 325 -5.86 -14.44 -21.63
N ARG A 326 -6.38 -13.20 -21.65
CA ARG A 326 -7.78 -12.91 -21.98
C ARG A 326 -8.01 -12.96 -23.49
N LYS A 327 -9.02 -13.73 -23.91
CA LYS A 327 -9.34 -13.98 -25.32
C LYS A 327 -9.59 -12.71 -26.15
N TYR A 328 -10.13 -11.65 -25.53
CA TYR A 328 -10.55 -10.41 -26.21
C TYR A 328 -9.51 -9.27 -26.23
N ILE A 329 -8.42 -9.32 -25.44
CA ILE A 329 -7.45 -8.20 -25.29
C ILE A 329 -6.33 -8.18 -26.33
N SER A 330 -6.32 -9.13 -27.26
CA SER A 330 -5.31 -9.28 -28.31
C SER A 330 -5.27 -8.15 -29.37
N TYR A 331 -5.92 -7.02 -29.10
CA TYR A 331 -5.90 -5.78 -29.91
C TYR A 331 -5.04 -4.65 -29.30
N ILE A 332 -4.53 -4.76 -28.07
CA ILE A 332 -3.75 -3.70 -27.42
C ILE A 332 -2.24 -4.02 -27.51
N PRO A 333 -1.40 -3.12 -28.06
CA PRO A 333 0.05 -3.34 -28.15
C PRO A 333 0.68 -3.51 -26.76
N ARG A 334 1.57 -4.51 -26.69
CA ARG A 334 2.17 -5.08 -25.47
C ARG A 334 2.92 -4.05 -24.62
N SER A 335 2.26 -3.48 -23.62
CA SER A 335 2.93 -2.85 -22.47
C SER A 335 2.05 -3.00 -21.21
N GLY A 336 2.49 -3.83 -20.27
CA GLY A 336 1.83 -4.07 -18.98
C GLY A 336 1.25 -5.48 -18.81
N ASP A 337 1.65 -6.17 -17.74
CA ASP A 337 1.20 -7.54 -17.40
C ASP A 337 -0.16 -7.58 -16.65
N LEU A 338 -0.71 -6.43 -16.23
CA LEU A 338 -2.07 -6.26 -15.68
C LEU A 338 -2.80 -5.13 -16.42
N HIS A 339 -4.02 -5.39 -16.89
CA HIS A 339 -4.95 -4.35 -17.39
C HIS A 339 -6.35 -4.53 -16.81
N CYS A 340 -6.90 -3.40 -16.33
CA CYS A 340 -8.26 -3.03 -15.90
C CYS A 340 -8.75 -3.37 -14.47
N LEU A 341 -9.00 -2.28 -13.71
CA LEU A 341 -10.15 -2.12 -12.81
C LEU A 341 -11.32 -1.58 -13.66
N GLU A 342 -12.49 -2.23 -13.64
CA GLU A 342 -13.74 -1.54 -13.99
C GLU A 342 -14.31 -0.89 -12.74
N PHE A 343 -14.37 0.44 -12.74
CA PHE A 343 -14.74 1.25 -11.58
C PHE A 343 -16.23 1.61 -11.63
N LEU A 344 -16.97 1.34 -10.55
CA LEU A 344 -18.24 1.99 -10.26
C LEU A 344 -18.07 2.81 -8.97
N GLY A 345 -17.94 4.14 -9.10
CA GLY A 345 -18.14 5.09 -7.99
C GLY A 345 -17.11 6.22 -7.80
N GLY A 346 -17.06 7.23 -8.68
CA GLY A 346 -16.40 8.53 -8.44
C GLY A 346 -15.10 8.83 -9.21
N PRO A 347 -14.66 10.10 -9.35
CA PRO A 347 -13.82 10.52 -10.48
C PRO A 347 -12.31 10.34 -10.36
N HIS A 348 -11.74 9.97 -9.20
CA HIS A 348 -10.27 9.87 -9.08
C HIS A 348 -9.81 8.77 -8.13
N GLY A 349 -9.28 7.68 -8.68
CA GLY A 349 -8.56 6.67 -7.92
C GLY A 349 -7.86 5.66 -8.83
N ARG A 350 -6.53 5.79 -9.02
CA ARG A 350 -5.70 4.70 -9.54
C ARG A 350 -5.40 3.77 -8.37
N LEU A 351 -5.92 2.54 -8.40
CA LEU A 351 -5.46 1.48 -7.51
C LEU A 351 -4.35 0.70 -8.20
N PHE A 352 -3.14 0.80 -7.68
CA PHE A 352 -2.04 -0.07 -8.05
C PHE A 352 -2.13 -1.35 -7.20
N ILE A 353 -2.39 -2.49 -7.84
CA ILE A 353 -2.22 -3.81 -7.25
C ILE A 353 -0.86 -4.32 -7.72
N SER A 354 0.02 -4.71 -6.78
CA SER A 354 1.33 -5.27 -7.10
C SER A 354 1.18 -6.49 -8.01
N PRO A 355 2.01 -6.65 -9.07
CA PRO A 355 1.97 -7.83 -9.95
C PRO A 355 2.35 -9.14 -9.27
N SER A 356 3.00 -9.05 -8.10
CA SER A 356 3.40 -10.20 -7.27
C SER A 356 2.32 -10.51 -6.24
N TRP A 357 1.29 -11.23 -6.70
CA TRP A 357 0.55 -12.13 -5.82
C TRP A 357 1.33 -13.43 -5.71
#